data_AF-A0A958F9C3-F1
#
_entry.id   AF-A0A958F9C3-F1
#
_cell.length_a   1.000
_cell.length_b   1.000
_cell.length_c   1.000
_cell.angle_alpha   90.00
_cell.angle_beta   90.00
_cell.angle_gamma   90.00
#
_symmetry.space_group_name_H-M   'P 1'
#
loop_
_entity.id
_entity.type
_entity.pdbx_description
1 polymer ?
#
loop_
_entity_poly.entity_id
_entity_poly.type
_entity_poly.pdbx_seq_one_letter_code
_entity_poly.pdbx_strand_id
1 'polypeptide(L)' 'MKTQSIVAGRFQQNVLFRLYKHYIIDSILIVKREGFKALLRRRGKKFLFAILAYYLVRDTMIYIILPYCIARGIF' A
#
# COMPACT_ATOMS: atom_id res chain seq x y z
N MET A 1 -16.22 -21.07 24.85
CA MET A 1 -15.57 -21.45 23.57
C MET A 1 -15.15 -20.20 22.75
N LYS A 2 -14.37 -19.26 23.32
CA LYS A 2 -13.94 -18.01 22.63
C LYS A 2 -12.43 -17.70 22.72
N THR A 3 -11.66 -18.49 23.45
CA THR A 3 -10.24 -18.20 23.75
C THR A 3 -9.29 -18.58 22.61
N GLN A 4 -9.69 -19.49 21.71
CA GLN A 4 -8.83 -20.01 20.63
C GLN A 4 -8.67 -19.02 19.46
N SER A 5 -9.58 -18.07 19.25
CA SER A 5 -9.50 -17.12 18.12
C SER A 5 -8.50 -15.99 18.35
N ILE A 6 -8.20 -15.64 19.60
CA ILE A 6 -7.28 -14.54 19.96
C ILE A 6 -5.81 -14.97 19.78
N VAL A 7 -5.50 -16.26 19.97
CA VAL A 7 -4.14 -16.80 19.84
C VAL A 7 -3.75 -16.97 18.36
N ALA A 8 -4.67 -17.43 17.51
CA ALA A 8 -4.45 -17.56 16.07
C ALA A 8 -4.15 -16.21 15.38
N GLY A 9 -4.83 -15.13 15.82
CA GLY A 9 -4.62 -13.78 15.27
C GLY A 9 -3.21 -13.20 15.53
N ARG A 10 -2.63 -13.46 16.72
CA ARG A 10 -1.29 -12.94 17.07
C ARG A 10 -0.15 -13.64 16.31
N PHE A 11 -0.30 -14.93 16.04
CA PHE A 11 0.70 -15.70 15.30
C PHE A 11 0.72 -15.36 13.80
N GLN A 12 -0.47 -15.16 13.20
CA GLN A 12 -0.62 -14.72 11.81
C GLN A 12 0.01 -13.35 11.57
N GLN A 13 -0.14 -12.40 12.51
CA GLN A 13 0.46 -11.07 12.38
C GLN A 13 2.00 -11.12 12.29
N ASN A 14 2.66 -12.02 13.01
CA ASN A 14 4.12 -12.16 12.97
C ASN A 14 4.64 -12.71 11.64
N VAL A 15 3.89 -13.62 11.00
CA VAL A 15 4.26 -14.19 9.69
C VAL A 15 4.04 -13.17 8.58
N LEU A 16 2.89 -12.47 8.60
CA LEU A 16 2.56 -11.44 7.63
C LEU A 16 3.57 -10.28 7.67
N PHE A 17 3.95 -9.87 8.89
CA PHE A 17 4.95 -8.84 9.08
C PHE A 17 6.35 -9.26 8.57
N ARG A 18 6.75 -10.52 8.77
CA ARG A 18 8.01 -11.06 8.21
C ARG A 18 8.00 -11.08 6.68
N LEU A 19 6.91 -11.52 6.06
CA LEU A 19 6.76 -11.55 4.61
C LEU A 19 6.75 -10.13 4.02
N TYR A 20 6.02 -9.21 4.64
CA TYR A 20 5.96 -7.81 4.24
C TYR A 20 7.34 -7.14 4.31
N LYS A 21 8.06 -7.36 5.42
CA LYS A 21 9.41 -6.82 5.61
C LYS A 21 10.36 -7.33 4.53
N HIS A 22 10.34 -8.63 4.22
CA HIS A 22 11.18 -9.20 3.19
C HIS A 22 10.87 -8.58 1.82
N TYR A 23 9.58 -8.47 1.48
CA TYR A 23 9.13 -7.95 0.21
C TYR A 23 9.47 -6.46 -0.02
N ILE A 24 9.43 -5.63 1.02
CA ILE A 24 9.80 -4.22 0.93
C ILE A 24 11.31 -4.05 0.79
N ILE A 25 12.09 -4.74 1.62
CA ILE A 25 13.55 -4.61 1.59
C ILE A 25 14.10 -5.05 0.23
N ASP A 26 13.57 -6.14 -0.32
CA ASP A 26 13.97 -6.64 -1.63
C ASP A 26 13.61 -5.63 -2.75
N SER A 27 12.42 -5.03 -2.66
CA SER A 27 11.98 -3.98 -3.59
C SER A 27 12.92 -2.76 -3.55
N ILE A 28 13.35 -2.33 -2.37
CA ILE A 28 14.29 -1.21 -2.20
C ILE A 28 15.66 -1.56 -2.77
N LEU A 29 16.14 -2.79 -2.55
CA LEU A 29 17.41 -3.28 -3.06
C LEU A 29 17.44 -3.33 -4.59
N ILE A 30 16.34 -3.80 -5.21
CA ILE A 30 16.17 -3.82 -6.67
C ILE A 30 16.18 -2.40 -7.24
N VAL A 31 15.45 -1.46 -6.63
CA VAL A 31 15.46 -0.04 -7.06
C VAL A 31 16.85 0.56 -6.94
N LYS A 32 17.57 0.26 -5.85
CA LYS A 32 18.90 0.82 -5.59
C LYS A 32 19.97 0.28 -6.55
N ARG A 33 19.86 -0.98 -7.00
CA ARG A 33 20.83 -1.61 -7.91
C ARG A 33 20.49 -1.45 -9.38
N GLU A 34 19.24 -1.68 -9.77
CA GLU A 34 18.81 -1.76 -11.17
C GLU A 34 17.91 -0.58 -11.58
N GLY A 35 17.53 0.29 -10.64
CA GLY A 35 16.70 1.46 -10.87
C GLY A 35 15.19 1.18 -10.85
N PHE A 36 14.40 2.26 -10.88
CA PHE A 36 12.94 2.20 -10.80
C PHE A 36 12.30 1.44 -11.99
N LYS A 37 12.95 1.50 -13.16
CA LYS A 37 12.51 0.81 -14.38
C LYS A 37 12.58 -0.71 -14.25
N ALA A 38 13.59 -1.24 -13.54
CA ALA A 38 13.73 -2.67 -13.32
C ALA A 38 12.70 -3.19 -12.31
N LEU A 39 12.40 -2.41 -11.26
CA LEU A 39 11.32 -2.73 -10.32
C LEU A 39 9.96 -2.84 -11.05
N LEU A 40 9.65 -1.87 -11.92
CA LEU A 40 8.45 -1.87 -12.74
C LEU A 40 8.40 -3.08 -13.69
N ARG A 41 9.54 -3.51 -14.24
CA ARG A 41 9.62 -4.67 -15.12
C ARG A 41 9.43 -5.99 -14.38
N ARG A 42 9.98 -6.13 -13.16
CA ARG A 42 9.84 -7.35 -12.33
C ARG A 42 8.46 -7.47 -11.67
N ARG A 43 7.88 -6.37 -11.19
CA ARG A 43 6.53 -6.34 -10.58
C ARG A 43 5.40 -6.27 -11.62
N GLY A 44 5.72 -5.82 -12.83
CA GLY A 44 4.79 -5.72 -13.96
C GLY A 44 3.81 -4.55 -13.87
N LYS A 45 2.89 -4.51 -14.85
CA LYS A 45 1.93 -3.41 -15.06
C LYS A 45 0.97 -3.17 -13.87
N LYS A 46 0.76 -4.17 -13.00
CA LYS A 46 -0.07 -4.06 -11.79
C LYS A 46 0.49 -3.03 -10.80
N PHE A 47 1.83 -2.96 -10.67
CA PHE A 47 2.47 -2.01 -9.76
C PHE A 47 2.37 -0.57 -10.29
N LEU A 48 2.52 -0.40 -11.60
CA LEU A 48 2.28 0.88 -12.26
C LEU A 48 0.85 1.35 -12.06
N PHE A 49 -0.12 0.45 -12.24
CA PHE A 49 -1.53 0.75 -12.01
C PHE A 49 -1.81 1.10 -10.55
N ALA A 50 -1.18 0.42 -9.59
CA ALA A 50 -1.31 0.75 -8.17
C ALA A 50 -0.77 2.15 -7.84
N ILE A 51 0.39 2.54 -8.41
CA ILE A 51 0.92 3.90 -8.26
C ILE A 51 -0.05 4.91 -8.88
N LEU A 52 -0.51 4.66 -10.10
CA LEU A 52 -1.40 5.56 -10.81
C LEU A 52 -2.74 5.72 -10.07
N ALA A 53 -3.33 4.62 -9.60
CA ALA A 53 -4.53 4.62 -8.79
C ALA A 53 -4.33 5.36 -7.46
N TYR A 54 -3.18 5.18 -6.79
CA TYR A 54 -2.85 5.93 -5.57
C TYR A 54 -2.82 7.44 -5.81
N TYR A 55 -2.16 7.88 -6.88
CA TYR A 55 -2.12 9.30 -7.25
C TYR A 55 -3.51 9.84 -7.64
N LEU A 56 -4.29 9.04 -8.37
CA LEU A 56 -5.64 9.43 -8.78
C LEU A 56 -6.59 9.58 -7.59
N VAL A 57 -6.56 8.64 -6.64
CA VAL A 57 -7.36 8.71 -5.42
C VAL A 57 -6.93 9.90 -4.57
N ARG A 58 -5.62 10.13 -4.41
CA ARG A 58 -5.11 11.28 -3.66
C ARG A 58 -5.61 12.60 -4.25
N ASP A 59 -5.47 12.79 -5.56
CA ASP A 59 -5.91 14.03 -6.22
C ASP A 59 -7.42 14.19 -6.14
N THR A 60 -8.18 13.10 -6.27
CA THR A 60 -9.64 13.13 -6.07
C THR A 60 -9.99 13.53 -4.63
N MET A 61 -9.31 12.98 -3.63
CA MET A 61 -9.56 13.30 -2.22
C MET A 61 -9.27 14.78 -1.90
N ILE A 62 -8.13 15.29 -2.38
CA ILE A 62 -7.70 16.67 -2.07
C ILE A 62 -8.48 17.70 -2.90
N TYR A 63 -8.71 17.45 -4.18
CA TYR A 63 -9.24 18.49 -5.08
C TYR A 63 -10.73 18.37 -5.33
N ILE A 64 -11.36 17.23 -5.04
CA ILE A 64 -12.81 17.06 -5.20
C ILE A 64 -13.47 16.96 -3.84
N ILE A 65 -13.03 16.03 -3.00
CA ILE A 65 -13.72 15.75 -1.74
C ILE A 65 -13.52 16.87 -0.72
N LEU A 66 -12.30 17.39 -0.56
CA LEU A 66 -12.03 18.48 0.36
C LEU A 66 -12.89 19.74 0.05
N PRO A 67 -12.88 20.31 -1.17
CA PRO A 67 -13.72 21.47 -1.47
C PRO A 67 -15.22 21.14 -1.45
N TYR A 68 -15.62 19.91 -1.81
CA TYR A 68 -17.03 19.49 -1.69
C TYR A 68 -17.50 19.48 -0.23
N CYS A 69 -16.67 18.98 0.69
CA CYS A 69 -16.97 18.99 2.13
C CYS A 69 -17.05 20.42 2.69
N ILE A 70 -16.16 21.31 2.25
CA ILE A 70 -16.18 22.73 2.63
C ILE A 70 -17.46 23.41 2.11
N ALA A 71 -17.81 23.19 0.84
CA ALA A 71 -19.01 23.78 0.23
C ALA A 71 -20.32 23.29 0.88
N ARG A 72 -20.30 22.09 1.48
CA ARG A 72 -21.43 21.51 2.23
C ARG A 72 -21.42 21.86 3.72
N GLY A 73 -20.41 22.57 4.22
CA GLY A 73 -20.30 22.96 5.64
C GLY A 73 -20.07 21.77 6.58
N ILE A 74 -19.47 20.68 6.10
CA ILE A 74 -19.16 19.49 6.91
C ILE A 74 -17.89 19.72 7.77
N PHE A 75 -17.15 20.78 7.47
CA PHE A 75 -15.90 21.19 8.13
C PHE A 75 -15.99 22.63 8.63
#